data_AF-A0A8C2BXP9-F1
#
_entry.id   AF-A0A8C2BXP9-F1
#
_cell.length_a   1.000
_cell.length_b   1.000
_cell.length_c   1.000
_cell.angle_alpha   90.00
_cell.angle_beta   90.00
_cell.angle_gamma   90.00
#
_symmetry.space_group_name_H-M   'P 1'
#
loop_
_entity.id
_entity.type
_entity.pdbx_description
1 polymer ?
#
loop_
_entity_poly.entity_id
_entity_poly.type
_entity_poly.pdbx_seq_one_letter_code
_entity_poly.pdbx_strand_id
1 'polypeptide(L)'
;MELSGPSTAAPEFDVYGAMDWKDGVGTLPGSELKFRVNEFGVLEVITDEMEEERGKKAHATTTWSVPTAQEALSEGPVTKEETAWAQRGLVCVRCNRKGSVVDFLSNGLHCSERCLQQEQQEELKREGSRTNGEALGKKRSRLTERLAEDMDSSMEIAEEDDEDYVTVPYGGKKKAWCWASYLEQERAVAAPSKLFKEYQSFPQCKNGFRVGMRLEGIDSEHPSMYCVLTITEVLGHRIRLHFDKYSDCYDFWVNSNSPDIHPVGWCEKTGHKLHPPKGMKDEEFSWSSYIKLNKIQTAPKALFQNQNMTVTPSGFRVGMKLEAIDKKNPSFICVATITDMVDSRFLVHFDNWDESYDYWCDATSPYIHPVGWCQENGRTLTTPPGYPDVKNFSWEKYLAETNSLPAPARAFKVKPPHSFQLNMKLEVVDKRNPALIRVATVVHTDDHRLRIHFDGWTDEYDYWIDADSPDIHPAGWCAKTGHPLQPPISEYRQISHKP
;
A
#
# COMPACT_ATOMS: atom_id res chain seq x y z
N MET A 1 46.58 -10.87 -13.55
CA MET A 1 46.48 -11.78 -14.70
C MET A 1 45.92 -13.08 -14.18
N GLU A 2 44.60 -13.20 -14.18
CA GLU A 2 43.90 -14.46 -13.99
C GLU A 2 43.87 -15.20 -15.33
N LEU A 3 44.10 -16.51 -15.31
CA LEU A 3 43.83 -17.40 -16.43
C LEU A 3 42.72 -18.35 -16.02
N SER A 4 41.61 -18.23 -16.76
CA SER A 4 40.39 -19.01 -16.69
C SER A 4 40.58 -20.41 -17.29
N GLY A 5 40.06 -21.43 -16.60
CA GLY A 5 39.84 -22.77 -17.17
C GLY A 5 38.47 -22.88 -17.82
N PRO A 6 38.29 -23.68 -18.89
CA PRO A 6 37.00 -23.82 -19.56
C PRO A 6 36.09 -24.79 -18.80
N SER A 7 34.86 -24.33 -18.52
CA SER A 7 33.76 -25.13 -18.01
C SER A 7 33.07 -25.86 -19.16
N THR A 8 33.08 -27.20 -19.15
CA THR A 8 32.32 -28.04 -20.08
C THR A 8 30.85 -28.10 -19.65
N ALA A 9 29.99 -27.34 -20.33
CA ALA A 9 28.53 -27.50 -20.24
C ALA A 9 28.09 -28.73 -21.05
N ALA A 10 27.21 -29.56 -20.47
CA ALA A 10 26.57 -30.66 -21.18
C ALA A 10 25.62 -30.12 -22.28
N PRO A 11 25.47 -30.83 -23.43
CA PRO A 11 24.54 -30.41 -24.46
C PRO A 11 23.10 -30.52 -23.96
N GLU A 12 22.36 -29.43 -24.10
CA GLU A 12 20.93 -29.33 -23.80
C GLU A 12 20.17 -30.30 -24.72
N PHE A 13 19.40 -31.23 -24.15
CA PHE A 13 18.67 -32.24 -24.91
C PHE A 13 17.46 -31.58 -25.58
N ASP A 14 17.47 -31.53 -26.92
CA ASP A 14 16.37 -30.98 -27.72
C ASP A 14 15.19 -31.96 -27.76
N VAL A 15 14.23 -31.72 -26.87
CA VAL A 15 13.00 -32.51 -26.73
C VAL A 15 12.15 -32.44 -28.01
N TYR A 16 12.15 -31.32 -28.74
CA TYR A 16 11.34 -31.17 -29.95
C TYR A 16 11.94 -31.92 -31.14
N GLY A 17 13.27 -31.92 -31.24
CA GLY A 17 14.03 -32.68 -32.26
C GLY A 17 14.01 -34.20 -32.05
N ALA A 18 13.67 -34.67 -30.85
CA ALA A 18 13.53 -36.09 -30.53
C ALA A 18 12.17 -36.70 -30.92
N MET A 19 11.22 -35.89 -31.41
CA MET A 19 9.86 -36.31 -31.79
C MET A 19 9.66 -36.31 -33.31
N ASP A 20 8.88 -37.27 -33.80
CA ASP A 20 8.40 -37.31 -35.18
C ASP A 20 7.10 -36.50 -35.29
N TRP A 21 7.14 -35.42 -36.07
CA TRP A 21 6.02 -34.49 -36.24
C TRP A 21 5.26 -34.73 -37.54
N LYS A 22 3.92 -34.80 -37.43
CA LYS A 22 3.02 -34.86 -38.59
C LYS A 22 1.73 -34.11 -38.30
N ASP A 23 1.36 -33.17 -39.18
CA ASP A 23 0.13 -32.37 -39.08
C ASP A 23 -0.06 -31.65 -37.72
N GLY A 24 1.03 -31.18 -37.10
CA GLY A 24 1.01 -30.50 -35.80
C GLY A 24 0.98 -31.41 -34.58
N VAL A 25 1.03 -32.74 -34.77
CA VAL A 25 1.07 -33.75 -33.72
C VAL A 25 2.46 -34.40 -33.69
N GLY A 26 3.12 -34.34 -32.53
CA GLY A 26 4.41 -34.98 -32.26
C GLY A 26 4.22 -36.36 -31.64
N THR A 27 4.99 -37.34 -32.09
CA THR A 27 5.02 -38.70 -31.51
C THR A 27 6.44 -39.10 -31.20
N LEU A 28 6.64 -39.86 -30.13
CA LEU A 28 7.95 -40.39 -29.77
C LEU A 28 8.15 -41.78 -30.39
N PRO A 29 9.31 -42.06 -31.01
CA PRO A 29 9.61 -43.40 -31.51
C PRO A 29 9.46 -44.46 -30.41
N GLY A 30 8.52 -45.39 -30.59
CA GLY A 30 8.24 -46.46 -29.61
C GLY A 30 7.19 -46.14 -28.55
N SER A 31 6.48 -45.01 -28.64
CA SER A 31 5.37 -44.65 -27.76
C SER A 31 4.10 -44.34 -28.56
N GLU A 32 2.93 -44.68 -28.01
CA GLU A 32 1.63 -44.28 -28.58
C GLU A 32 1.16 -42.90 -28.10
N LEU A 33 1.95 -42.22 -27.25
CA LEU A 33 1.64 -40.88 -26.78
C LEU A 33 1.78 -39.85 -27.90
N LYS A 34 0.71 -39.08 -28.09
CA LYS A 34 0.64 -37.98 -29.05
C LYS A 34 0.71 -36.65 -28.32
N PHE A 35 1.47 -35.71 -28.86
CA PHE A 35 1.69 -34.39 -28.28
C PHE A 35 1.30 -33.29 -29.27
N ARG A 36 0.84 -32.14 -28.78
CA ARG A 36 0.66 -30.91 -29.57
C ARG A 36 1.38 -29.76 -28.90
N VAL A 37 1.77 -28.74 -29.67
CA VAL A 37 2.30 -27.48 -29.12
C VAL A 37 1.15 -26.48 -29.03
N ASN A 38 0.90 -25.94 -27.84
CA ASN A 38 -0.13 -24.92 -27.65
C ASN A 38 0.36 -23.52 -28.09
N GLU A 39 -0.52 -22.52 -28.04
CA GLU A 39 -0.23 -21.13 -28.46
C GLU A 39 0.91 -20.46 -27.66
N PHE A 40 1.32 -21.05 -26.54
CA PHE A 40 2.41 -20.59 -25.69
C PHE A 40 3.73 -21.36 -25.91
N GLY A 41 3.78 -22.26 -26.89
CA GLY A 41 4.97 -23.05 -27.21
C GLY A 41 5.18 -24.30 -26.34
N VAL A 42 4.21 -24.66 -25.49
CA VAL A 42 4.32 -25.79 -24.53
C VAL A 42 3.74 -27.07 -25.13
N LEU A 43 4.41 -28.20 -24.88
CA LEU A 43 3.96 -29.55 -25.26
C LEU A 43 2.82 -30.04 -24.35
N GLU A 44 1.67 -30.34 -24.94
CA GLU A 44 0.50 -30.95 -24.29
C GLU A 44 0.27 -32.37 -24.81
N VAL A 45 -0.10 -33.30 -23.93
CA VAL A 45 -0.48 -34.66 -24.31
C VAL A 45 -1.92 -34.67 -24.81
N ILE A 46 -2.14 -35.19 -26.02
CA ILE A 46 -3.48 -35.39 -26.57
C ILE A 46 -4.05 -36.67 -25.94
N THR A 47 -5.13 -36.53 -25.18
CA THR A 47 -5.71 -37.65 -24.40
C THR A 47 -7.00 -38.21 -25.01
N ASP A 48 -7.64 -37.48 -25.92
CA ASP A 48 -8.93 -37.85 -26.50
C ASP A 48 -8.92 -37.80 -28.05
N GLU A 49 -9.53 -38.79 -28.71
CA GLU A 49 -9.60 -38.91 -30.18
C GLU A 49 -10.36 -37.75 -30.86
N MET A 50 -11.25 -37.06 -30.13
CA MET A 50 -11.97 -35.87 -30.63
C MET A 50 -11.06 -34.63 -30.74
N GLU A 51 -9.98 -34.54 -29.94
CA GLU A 51 -9.01 -33.43 -30.03
C GLU A 51 -8.08 -33.58 -31.24
N GLU A 52 -7.86 -34.80 -31.71
CA GLU A 52 -7.01 -35.11 -32.87
C GLU A 52 -7.59 -34.52 -34.19
N GLU A 53 -8.92 -34.52 -34.34
CA GLU A 53 -9.63 -33.89 -35.47
C GLU A 53 -9.59 -32.35 -35.41
N ARG A 54 -9.55 -31.78 -34.20
CA ARG A 54 -9.54 -30.32 -33.98
C ARG A 54 -8.18 -29.72 -34.33
N GLY A 55 -7.08 -30.43 -34.06
CA GLY A 55 -5.72 -30.04 -34.44
C GLY A 55 -5.50 -30.00 -35.96
N LYS A 56 -6.07 -30.95 -36.71
CA LYS A 56 -5.96 -31.00 -38.18
C LYS A 56 -6.69 -29.85 -38.90
N LYS A 57 -7.66 -29.19 -38.24
CA LYS A 57 -8.46 -28.08 -38.82
C LYS A 57 -8.00 -26.69 -38.39
N ALA A 58 -7.07 -26.56 -37.45
CA ALA A 58 -6.70 -25.27 -36.86
C ALA A 58 -5.78 -24.39 -37.73
N HIS A 59 -5.31 -24.87 -38.89
CA HIS A 59 -4.44 -24.08 -39.78
C HIS A 59 -5.17 -23.31 -40.90
N ALA A 60 -6.50 -23.28 -40.89
CA ALA A 60 -7.29 -22.45 -41.79
C ALA A 60 -8.29 -21.59 -41.00
N THR A 61 -8.19 -20.28 -41.20
CA THR A 61 -9.11 -19.22 -40.73
C THR A 61 -8.77 -18.61 -39.36
N THR A 62 -7.88 -17.62 -39.43
CA THR A 62 -7.78 -16.49 -38.50
C THR A 62 -9.11 -15.74 -38.42
N THR A 63 -9.34 -15.09 -37.27
CA THR A 63 -10.44 -14.17 -36.90
C THR A 63 -11.69 -14.80 -36.30
N TRP A 64 -11.68 -15.01 -34.98
CA TRP A 64 -12.88 -14.94 -34.15
C TRP A 64 -12.58 -14.25 -32.82
N SER A 65 -13.31 -13.16 -32.57
CA SER A 65 -13.29 -12.34 -31.36
C SER A 65 -13.87 -13.11 -30.18
N VAL A 66 -13.25 -12.99 -29.00
CA VAL A 66 -13.75 -13.52 -27.73
C VAL A 66 -14.81 -12.55 -27.16
N PRO A 67 -15.98 -13.02 -26.68
CA PRO A 67 -16.92 -12.18 -25.96
C PRO A 67 -16.40 -11.88 -24.55
N THR A 68 -16.25 -10.59 -24.24
CA THR A 68 -16.00 -10.11 -22.88
C THR A 68 -17.24 -10.38 -22.02
N ALA A 69 -17.04 -10.91 -20.82
CA ALA A 69 -18.10 -11.18 -19.85
C ALA A 69 -18.72 -9.88 -19.32
N GLN A 70 -19.67 -9.32 -20.07
CA GLN A 70 -20.40 -8.11 -19.67
C GLN A 70 -21.92 -8.20 -19.86
N GLU A 71 -22.47 -9.38 -20.13
CA GLU A 71 -23.93 -9.56 -20.25
C GLU A 71 -24.42 -10.73 -19.39
N ALA A 72 -24.49 -10.51 -18.08
CA ALA A 72 -25.27 -11.35 -17.17
C ALA A 72 -25.67 -10.63 -15.88
N LEU A 73 -26.17 -9.39 -15.98
CA LEU A 73 -26.96 -8.77 -14.91
C LEU A 73 -28.13 -8.04 -15.57
N SER A 74 -29.31 -8.66 -15.50
CA SER A 74 -30.55 -8.10 -16.02
C SER A 74 -31.13 -7.08 -15.04
N GLU A 75 -31.64 -5.99 -15.61
CA GLU A 75 -32.08 -4.77 -14.96
C GLU A 75 -33.29 -4.96 -14.04
N GLY A 76 -33.20 -4.40 -12.83
CA GLY A 76 -34.32 -4.00 -11.98
C GLY A 76 -34.11 -2.56 -11.53
N PRO A 77 -35.17 -1.74 -11.33
CA PRO A 77 -35.03 -0.30 -11.27
C PRO A 77 -34.49 0.12 -9.90
N VAL A 78 -33.25 0.60 -9.85
CA VAL A 78 -32.69 1.25 -8.65
C VAL A 78 -32.13 2.62 -9.03
N THR A 79 -32.83 3.63 -8.53
CA THR A 79 -32.36 5.02 -8.50
C THR A 79 -31.13 5.16 -7.60
N LYS A 80 -30.13 5.92 -8.09
CA LYS A 80 -29.02 6.62 -7.39
C LYS A 80 -27.59 6.05 -7.53
N GLU A 81 -26.94 6.36 -8.65
CA GLU A 81 -25.46 6.37 -8.81
C GLU A 81 -24.83 7.68 -8.30
N GLU A 82 -25.03 8.03 -7.03
CA GLU A 82 -24.34 9.20 -6.41
C GLU A 82 -23.72 8.90 -5.04
N THR A 83 -23.55 7.63 -4.65
CA THR A 83 -23.18 7.31 -3.24
C THR A 83 -21.83 6.65 -3.00
N ALA A 84 -21.07 6.20 -4.01
CA ALA A 84 -19.72 5.67 -3.75
C ALA A 84 -18.73 6.78 -3.33
N TRP A 85 -18.84 7.99 -3.90
CA TRP A 85 -17.95 9.11 -3.56
C TRP A 85 -18.37 9.87 -2.28
N ALA A 86 -19.65 9.78 -1.91
CA ALA A 86 -20.25 10.52 -0.80
C ALA A 86 -20.02 9.87 0.57
N GLN A 87 -19.48 8.66 0.63
CA GLN A 87 -19.13 7.96 1.88
C GLN A 87 -17.66 8.10 2.28
N ARG A 88 -16.90 9.01 1.65
CA ARG A 88 -15.53 9.31 2.10
C ARG A 88 -15.57 9.90 3.50
N GLY A 89 -14.88 9.24 4.42
CA GLY A 89 -14.75 9.67 5.81
C GLY A 89 -14.29 11.12 5.93
N LEU A 90 -14.85 11.82 6.91
CA LEU A 90 -14.50 13.19 7.26
C LEU A 90 -13.11 13.24 7.90
N VAL A 91 -12.41 14.35 7.71
CA VAL A 91 -11.09 14.59 8.31
C VAL A 91 -11.19 15.81 9.21
N CYS A 92 -10.78 15.65 10.47
CA CYS A 92 -10.89 16.73 11.43
C CYS A 92 -9.86 17.80 11.12
N VAL A 93 -10.32 19.04 10.87
CA VAL A 93 -9.44 20.17 10.52
C VAL A 93 -8.41 20.49 11.62
N ARG A 94 -8.70 20.08 12.87
CA ARG A 94 -7.83 20.35 14.02
C ARG A 94 -6.81 19.25 14.30
N CYS A 95 -7.25 18.00 14.38
CA CYS A 95 -6.40 16.88 14.81
C CYS A 95 -6.07 15.89 13.69
N ASN A 96 -6.55 16.14 12.48
CA ASN A 96 -6.38 15.32 11.29
C ASN A 96 -6.87 13.87 11.43
N ARG A 97 -7.69 13.58 12.46
CA ARG A 97 -8.35 12.29 12.65
C ARG A 97 -9.34 12.06 11.52
N LYS A 98 -9.25 10.91 10.85
CA LYS A 98 -10.21 10.44 9.85
C LYS A 98 -11.31 9.63 10.56
N GLY A 99 -12.55 9.74 10.09
CA GLY A 99 -13.70 9.01 10.65
C GLY A 99 -14.93 9.15 9.77
N SER A 100 -15.98 8.38 10.07
CA SER A 100 -17.25 8.47 9.35
C SER A 100 -18.07 9.69 9.78
N VAL A 101 -19.22 9.93 9.14
CA VAL A 101 -20.15 11.01 9.53
C VAL A 101 -20.62 10.90 10.98
N VAL A 102 -20.68 9.69 11.55
CA VAL A 102 -21.06 9.50 12.97
C VAL A 102 -19.92 9.79 13.96
N ASP A 103 -18.67 9.82 13.49
CA ASP A 103 -17.49 10.13 14.31
C ASP A 103 -17.22 11.64 14.41
N PHE A 104 -18.05 12.47 13.78
CA PHE A 104 -17.88 13.91 13.64
C PHE A 104 -19.09 14.67 14.17
N LEU A 105 -18.85 15.92 14.59
CA LEU A 105 -19.91 16.85 14.87
C LEU A 105 -20.72 17.15 13.61
N SER A 106 -21.93 17.66 13.78
CA SER A 106 -22.85 18.01 12.69
C SER A 106 -22.28 19.00 11.67
N ASN A 107 -21.22 19.73 12.02
CA ASN A 107 -20.51 20.63 11.11
C ASN A 107 -19.63 19.91 10.08
N GLY A 108 -19.39 18.60 10.23
CA GLY A 108 -18.59 17.79 9.32
C GLY A 108 -17.08 18.10 9.31
N LEU A 109 -16.61 19.03 10.16
CA LEU A 109 -15.22 19.51 10.18
C LEU A 109 -14.45 19.06 11.43
N HIS A 110 -15.16 18.70 12.50
CA HIS A 110 -14.56 18.43 13.80
C HIS A 110 -14.98 17.07 14.35
N CYS A 111 -14.02 16.28 14.82
CA CYS A 111 -14.30 14.95 15.41
C CYS A 111 -14.80 15.02 16.87
N SER A 112 -14.81 16.20 17.50
CA SER A 112 -15.27 16.41 18.87
C SER A 112 -15.46 17.89 19.19
N GLU A 113 -16.29 18.19 20.20
CA GLU A 113 -16.45 19.54 20.77
C GLU A 113 -15.13 20.16 21.20
N ARG A 114 -14.19 19.34 21.69
CA ARG A 114 -12.84 19.78 22.07
C ARG A 114 -12.05 20.34 20.88
N CYS A 115 -12.13 19.69 19.71
CA CYS A 115 -11.44 20.17 18.50
C CYS A 115 -12.05 21.48 18.00
N LEU A 116 -13.37 21.62 18.06
CA LEU A 116 -14.09 22.84 17.69
C LEU A 116 -13.73 24.03 18.60
N GLN A 117 -13.72 23.81 19.92
CA GLN A 117 -13.38 24.86 20.90
C GLN A 117 -11.93 25.34 20.78
N GLN A 118 -11.00 24.43 20.44
CA GLN A 118 -9.59 24.81 20.24
C GLN A 118 -9.39 25.67 19.00
N GLU A 119 -10.13 25.44 17.92
CA GLU A 119 -10.10 26.29 16.73
C GLU A 119 -10.68 27.68 17.03
N GLN A 120 -11.83 27.75 17.70
CA GLN A 120 -12.45 29.03 18.10
C GLN A 120 -11.54 29.86 19.03
N GLN A 121 -10.80 29.22 19.93
CA GLN A 121 -9.83 29.91 20.80
C GLN A 121 -8.62 30.46 20.02
N GLU A 122 -8.19 29.81 18.95
CA GLU A 122 -7.12 30.32 18.09
C GLU A 122 -7.59 31.46 17.18
N GLU A 123 -8.84 31.42 16.70
CA GLU A 123 -9.45 32.53 15.96
C GLU A 123 -9.59 33.78 16.84
N LEU A 124 -10.05 33.63 18.09
CA LEU A 124 -10.13 34.74 19.04
C LEU A 124 -8.76 35.32 19.39
N LYS A 125 -7.70 34.49 19.44
CA LYS A 125 -6.32 34.98 19.59
C LYS A 125 -5.81 35.73 18.36
N ARG A 126 -6.21 35.31 17.15
CA ARG A 126 -5.88 36.01 15.90
C ARG A 126 -6.64 37.33 15.75
N GLU A 127 -7.89 37.41 16.22
CA GLU A 127 -8.67 38.65 16.23
C GLU A 127 -8.19 39.63 17.32
N GLY A 128 -7.82 39.16 18.51
CA GLY A 128 -7.25 40.00 19.57
C GLY A 128 -5.88 40.61 19.19
N SER A 129 -5.13 39.96 18.29
CA SER A 129 -3.89 40.54 17.74
C SER A 129 -4.15 41.60 16.66
N ARG A 130 -5.35 41.67 16.08
CA ARG A 130 -5.71 42.65 15.04
C ARG A 130 -6.25 43.96 15.62
N THR A 131 -6.72 43.97 16.88
CA THR A 131 -7.32 45.18 17.49
C THR A 131 -6.33 46.16 18.12
N ASN A 132 -5.02 45.86 18.14
CA ASN A 132 -3.99 46.73 18.72
C ASN A 132 -3.11 47.46 17.68
N GLY A 133 -3.56 47.55 16.42
CA GLY A 133 -2.73 48.07 15.33
C GLY A 133 -3.44 48.95 14.31
N GLU A 134 -4.32 49.87 14.71
CA GLU A 134 -4.81 50.91 13.79
C GLU A 134 -4.96 52.28 14.47
N ALA A 135 -3.93 53.12 14.35
CA ALA A 135 -4.09 54.57 14.35
C ALA A 135 -3.17 55.19 13.29
N LEU A 136 -3.80 55.98 12.42
CA LEU A 136 -3.26 56.96 11.46
C LEU A 136 -2.99 56.48 10.01
N GLY A 137 -3.81 57.01 9.09
CA GLY A 137 -3.27 57.52 7.81
C GLY A 137 -3.92 57.05 6.50
N LYS A 138 -5.13 57.51 6.20
CA LYS A 138 -5.74 57.48 4.85
C LYS A 138 -4.81 58.08 3.78
N LYS A 139 -4.63 57.42 2.62
CA LYS A 139 -5.04 57.91 1.27
C LYS A 139 -4.59 57.02 0.08
N ARG A 140 -5.58 56.69 -0.76
CA ARG A 140 -5.61 56.61 -2.24
C ARG A 140 -4.78 55.55 -3.00
N SER A 141 -5.51 54.54 -3.50
CA SER A 141 -5.62 54.10 -4.91
C SER A 141 -4.70 54.76 -5.96
N ARG A 142 -3.84 53.97 -6.63
CA ARG A 142 -3.86 53.68 -8.09
C ARG A 142 -2.68 52.79 -8.52
N LEU A 143 -3.04 51.72 -9.25
CA LEU A 143 -2.47 51.17 -10.49
C LEU A 143 -0.95 51.17 -10.77
N THR A 144 -0.54 50.04 -11.39
CA THR A 144 0.54 49.80 -12.37
C THR A 144 2.01 49.79 -11.91
N GLU A 145 2.54 48.56 -11.82
CA GLU A 145 3.59 48.03 -12.72
C GLU A 145 4.81 48.93 -13.00
N ARG A 146 5.99 48.57 -12.46
CA ARG A 146 7.19 48.26 -13.27
C ARG A 146 8.40 47.83 -12.43
N LEU A 147 9.14 46.96 -13.11
CA LEU A 147 10.38 46.25 -12.84
C LEU A 147 11.60 47.11 -12.44
N ALA A 148 12.50 46.40 -11.73
CA ALA A 148 13.95 46.29 -11.95
C ALA A 148 14.95 47.27 -11.27
N GLU A 149 15.95 46.60 -10.68
CA GLU A 149 17.39 46.92 -10.60
C GLU A 149 17.96 47.74 -9.42
N ASP A 150 18.59 46.96 -8.52
CA ASP A 150 20.01 46.97 -8.15
C ASP A 150 20.72 48.14 -7.44
N MET A 151 21.52 47.68 -6.46
CA MET A 151 22.83 48.15 -6.01
C MET A 151 22.97 49.22 -4.90
N ASP A 152 23.42 48.69 -3.75
CA ASP A 152 24.67 49.03 -3.06
C ASP A 152 24.83 50.39 -2.35
N SER A 153 24.96 50.34 -1.02
CA SER A 153 26.18 50.78 -0.31
C SER A 153 25.90 51.17 1.16
N SER A 154 26.60 50.47 2.05
CA SER A 154 27.37 50.97 3.21
C SER A 154 26.79 52.07 4.12
N MET A 155 26.70 51.75 5.43
CA MET A 155 27.54 52.31 6.51
C MET A 155 26.80 52.39 7.87
N GLU A 156 27.57 52.10 8.92
CA GLU A 156 27.34 52.01 10.38
C GLU A 156 26.63 53.26 10.96
N ILE A 157 26.03 53.36 12.17
CA ILE A 157 26.36 53.06 13.59
C ILE A 157 24.98 53.26 14.32
N ALA A 158 24.52 52.56 15.37
CA ALA A 158 24.86 52.70 16.79
C ALA A 158 23.81 51.96 17.66
N GLU A 159 24.27 51.59 18.85
CA GLU A 159 23.66 50.79 19.91
C GLU A 159 22.58 51.52 20.73
N GLU A 160 21.72 50.73 21.38
CA GLU A 160 21.19 50.84 22.76
C GLU A 160 20.02 49.82 22.85
N ASP A 161 20.29 48.61 23.36
CA ASP A 161 20.16 48.14 24.76
C ASP A 161 18.75 47.61 25.09
N ASP A 162 18.66 46.30 25.38
CA ASP A 162 17.94 45.79 26.56
C ASP A 162 18.16 44.27 26.76
N GLU A 163 18.98 44.00 27.78
CA GLU A 163 18.84 43.04 28.89
C GLU A 163 18.85 41.50 28.68
N ASP A 164 20.00 40.96 29.07
CA ASP A 164 20.24 39.82 29.98
C ASP A 164 19.96 38.36 29.56
N TYR A 165 20.93 37.84 28.81
CA TYR A 165 21.35 36.43 28.85
C TYR A 165 22.32 36.20 30.01
N VAL A 166 21.92 35.44 31.03
CA VAL A 166 22.90 34.75 31.90
C VAL A 166 23.43 33.53 31.13
N THR A 167 24.61 33.69 30.56
CA THR A 167 25.39 32.61 29.95
C THR A 167 26.09 31.81 31.04
N VAL A 168 25.76 30.52 31.15
CA VAL A 168 26.61 29.54 31.85
C VAL A 168 27.42 28.81 30.76
N PRO A 169 28.76 28.86 30.77
CA PRO A 169 29.57 28.27 29.74
C PRO A 169 29.74 26.77 30.00
N TYR A 170 29.12 25.93 29.17
CA TYR A 170 29.57 24.55 29.00
C TYR A 170 29.69 24.22 27.53
N GLY A 171 30.94 24.23 27.06
CA GLY A 171 31.34 23.62 25.80
C GLY A 171 31.03 22.13 25.81
N GLY A 172 29.90 21.77 25.23
CA GLY A 172 29.53 20.40 24.91
C GLY A 172 28.73 20.42 23.64
N LYS A 173 29.32 19.97 22.52
CA LYS A 173 28.54 19.63 21.33
C LYS A 173 27.45 18.67 21.80
N LYS A 174 26.15 19.02 21.69
CA LYS A 174 25.07 18.06 21.95
C LYS A 174 25.37 16.84 21.08
N LYS A 175 25.72 15.70 21.70
CA LYS A 175 26.01 14.48 20.98
C LYS A 175 24.76 14.13 20.16
N ALA A 176 24.93 13.98 18.84
CA ALA A 176 23.87 13.49 18.00
C ALA A 176 23.41 12.12 18.53
N TRP A 177 22.10 11.89 18.57
CA TRP A 177 21.54 10.63 19.04
C TRP A 177 22.02 9.49 18.13
N CYS A 178 22.37 8.33 18.72
CA CYS A 178 22.71 7.13 17.95
C CYS A 178 22.31 5.84 18.68
N TRP A 179 22.00 4.81 17.89
CA TRP A 179 21.58 3.50 18.38
C TRP A 179 22.58 2.87 19.34
N ALA A 180 23.88 2.94 19.05
CA ALA A 180 24.89 2.29 19.88
C ALA A 180 24.89 2.83 21.32
N SER A 181 24.90 4.16 21.49
CA SER A 181 24.86 4.77 22.83
C SER A 181 23.52 4.52 23.52
N TYR A 182 22.41 4.53 22.75
CA TYR A 182 21.08 4.31 23.30
C TYR A 182 20.90 2.86 23.82
N LEU A 183 21.34 1.87 23.05
CA LEU A 183 21.27 0.46 23.47
C LEU A 183 22.13 0.19 24.70
N GLU A 184 23.32 0.80 24.79
CA GLU A 184 24.19 0.72 25.97
C GLU A 184 23.54 1.37 27.20
N GLN A 185 22.99 2.57 27.05
CA GLN A 185 22.31 3.31 28.12
C GLN A 185 21.10 2.56 28.67
N GLU A 186 20.24 2.05 27.78
CA GLU A 186 19.02 1.32 28.15
C GLU A 186 19.26 -0.15 28.51
N ARG A 187 20.51 -0.63 28.37
CA ARG A 187 20.86 -2.06 28.49
C ARG A 187 19.95 -2.96 27.67
N ALA A 188 19.64 -2.51 26.45
CA ALA A 188 18.68 -3.13 25.57
C ALA A 188 19.34 -3.76 24.34
N VAL A 189 18.57 -4.56 23.60
CA VAL A 189 19.04 -5.27 22.41
C VAL A 189 18.16 -4.88 21.22
N ALA A 190 18.79 -4.56 20.09
CA ALA A 190 18.06 -4.34 18.85
C ALA A 190 17.54 -5.68 18.30
N ALA A 191 16.36 -5.66 17.69
CA ALA A 191 15.83 -6.80 16.96
C ALA A 191 16.84 -7.22 15.86
N PRO A 192 17.31 -8.48 15.85
CA PRO A 192 18.27 -8.94 14.84
C PRO A 192 17.72 -8.79 13.42
N SER A 193 18.54 -8.32 12.47
CA SER A 193 18.11 -8.07 11.08
C SER A 193 17.53 -9.32 10.38
N LYS A 194 17.93 -10.52 10.80
CA LYS A 194 17.41 -11.80 10.28
C LYS A 194 15.94 -12.07 10.61
N LEU A 195 15.33 -11.31 11.53
CA LEU A 195 13.91 -11.41 11.86
C LEU A 195 13.03 -10.66 10.86
N PHE A 196 13.62 -9.75 10.09
CA PHE A 196 12.93 -8.91 9.12
C PHE A 196 12.94 -9.56 7.74
N LYS A 197 11.88 -9.35 6.98
CA LYS A 197 11.78 -9.73 5.57
C LYS A 197 12.68 -8.84 4.70
N GLU A 198 12.94 -9.29 3.48
CA GLU A 198 13.80 -8.56 2.54
C GLU A 198 13.34 -7.11 2.32
N TYR A 199 12.03 -6.89 2.13
CA TYR A 199 11.45 -5.57 1.92
C TYR A 199 11.40 -4.68 3.17
N GLN A 200 11.54 -5.26 4.37
CA GLN A 200 11.66 -4.53 5.65
C GLN A 200 13.12 -4.17 5.95
N SER A 201 14.06 -4.95 5.42
CA SER A 201 15.49 -4.84 5.72
C SER A 201 16.17 -3.69 4.95
N PHE A 202 17.48 -3.62 5.04
CA PHE A 202 18.28 -2.60 4.35
C PHE A 202 18.18 -2.78 2.84
N PRO A 203 17.66 -1.78 2.10
CA PRO A 203 17.52 -1.89 0.66
C PRO A 203 18.90 -1.93 -0.02
N GLN A 204 19.03 -2.80 -1.03
CA GLN A 204 20.27 -2.95 -1.81
C GLN A 204 20.42 -1.82 -2.85
N CYS A 205 19.29 -1.29 -3.33
CA CYS A 205 19.24 -0.25 -4.35
C CYS A 205 18.86 1.10 -3.74
N LYS A 206 19.44 2.17 -4.30
CA LYS A 206 19.03 3.54 -3.95
C LYS A 206 17.62 3.83 -4.49
N ASN A 207 16.89 4.68 -3.78
CA ASN A 207 15.63 5.21 -4.24
C ASN A 207 15.86 6.13 -5.45
N GLY A 208 15.35 5.75 -6.62
CA GLY A 208 15.51 6.50 -7.88
C GLY A 208 14.31 7.38 -8.24
N PHE A 209 13.23 7.34 -7.46
CA PHE A 209 12.06 8.17 -7.68
C PHE A 209 12.36 9.64 -7.40
N ARG A 210 11.65 10.54 -8.09
CA ARG A 210 11.81 11.98 -7.94
C ARG A 210 10.45 12.66 -7.84
N VAL A 211 10.42 13.77 -7.11
CA VAL A 211 9.23 14.64 -7.02
C VAL A 211 8.77 15.04 -8.41
N GLY A 212 7.46 14.99 -8.63
CA GLY A 212 6.79 15.29 -9.90
C GLY A 212 6.64 14.11 -10.86
N MET A 213 7.34 12.99 -10.60
CA MET A 213 7.13 11.76 -11.38
C MET A 213 5.72 11.20 -11.13
N ARG A 214 5.11 10.66 -12.19
CA ARG A 214 3.82 9.97 -12.12
C ARG A 214 3.90 8.47 -12.35
N LEU A 215 2.99 7.77 -11.68
CA LEU A 215 2.86 6.32 -11.68
C LEU A 215 1.39 5.92 -11.45
N GLU A 216 1.13 4.62 -11.51
CA GLU A 216 -0.13 4.01 -11.10
C GLU A 216 0.06 3.35 -9.74
N GLY A 217 -0.97 3.31 -8.89
CA GLY A 217 -0.87 2.60 -7.62
C GLY A 217 -2.20 2.42 -6.94
N ILE A 218 -2.22 1.52 -5.97
CA ILE A 218 -3.42 1.18 -5.19
C ILE A 218 -3.72 2.29 -4.18
N ASP A 219 -5.01 2.62 -4.00
CA ASP A 219 -5.45 3.42 -2.85
C ASP A 219 -5.37 2.58 -1.57
N SER A 220 -4.56 3.01 -0.60
CA SER A 220 -4.38 2.27 0.66
C SER A 220 -5.67 2.13 1.49
N GLU A 221 -6.66 3.01 1.27
CA GLU A 221 -7.97 2.94 1.93
C GLU A 221 -9.02 2.19 1.09
N HIS A 222 -8.77 1.98 -0.21
CA HIS A 222 -9.62 1.23 -1.14
C HIS A 222 -8.75 0.29 -1.99
N PRO A 223 -8.32 -0.87 -1.44
CA PRO A 223 -7.28 -1.68 -2.07
C PRO A 223 -7.63 -2.30 -3.43
N SER A 224 -8.90 -2.25 -3.84
CA SER A 224 -9.40 -2.61 -5.18
C SER A 224 -9.13 -1.54 -6.25
N MET A 225 -8.85 -0.30 -5.86
CA MET A 225 -8.80 0.85 -6.77
C MET A 225 -7.36 1.21 -7.17
N TYR A 226 -7.06 1.11 -8.47
CA TYR A 226 -5.84 1.65 -9.04
C TYR A 226 -6.04 3.10 -9.46
N CYS A 227 -5.13 3.98 -9.07
CA CYS A 227 -5.25 5.43 -9.25
C CYS A 227 -4.02 6.03 -9.96
N VAL A 228 -4.23 7.19 -10.59
CA VAL A 228 -3.15 8.06 -11.08
C VAL A 228 -2.52 8.79 -9.91
N LEU A 229 -1.21 8.58 -9.68
CA LEU A 229 -0.48 9.15 -8.55
C LEU A 229 0.71 9.98 -9.00
N THR A 230 0.95 11.08 -8.29
CA THR A 230 2.15 11.92 -8.38
C THR A 230 3.01 11.77 -7.12
N ILE A 231 4.31 11.67 -7.30
CA ILE A 231 5.26 11.73 -6.17
C ILE A 231 5.43 13.17 -5.73
N THR A 232 4.99 13.50 -4.52
CA THR A 232 5.07 14.87 -3.95
C THR A 232 6.27 15.04 -3.04
N GLU A 233 6.80 13.96 -2.48
CA GLU A 233 7.95 13.99 -1.59
C GLU A 233 8.78 12.70 -1.69
N VAL A 234 10.08 12.82 -1.49
CA VAL A 234 11.01 11.69 -1.43
C VAL A 234 11.86 11.87 -0.19
N LEU A 235 11.76 10.93 0.76
CA LEU A 235 12.49 10.98 2.02
C LEU A 235 13.16 9.63 2.29
N GLY A 236 14.48 9.60 2.12
CA GLY A 236 15.26 8.36 2.15
C GLY A 236 14.74 7.30 1.16
N HIS A 237 14.35 6.13 1.66
CA HIS A 237 13.78 5.06 0.84
C HIS A 237 12.24 5.11 0.70
N ARG A 238 11.61 6.20 1.18
CA ARG A 238 10.16 6.38 1.19
C ARG A 238 9.76 7.47 0.22
N ILE A 239 8.57 7.33 -0.35
CA ILE A 239 7.97 8.29 -1.27
C ILE A 239 6.55 8.62 -0.78
N ARG A 240 6.19 9.89 -0.86
CA ARG A 240 4.83 10.38 -0.60
C ARG A 240 4.09 10.48 -1.93
N LEU A 241 2.96 9.82 -2.01
CA LEU A 241 2.11 9.74 -3.19
C LEU A 241 0.87 10.60 -3.00
N HIS A 242 0.51 11.30 -4.06
CA HIS A 242 -0.64 12.19 -4.15
C HIS A 242 -1.57 11.73 -5.26
N PHE A 243 -2.87 11.71 -4.99
CA PHE A 243 -3.88 11.45 -5.99
C PHE A 243 -4.10 12.69 -6.86
N ASP A 244 -3.82 12.61 -8.16
CA ASP A 244 -3.87 13.78 -9.04
C ASP A 244 -5.24 14.50 -8.99
N LYS A 245 -5.19 15.80 -8.70
CA LYS A 245 -6.35 16.72 -8.57
C LYS A 245 -7.27 16.45 -7.37
N TYR A 246 -6.88 15.59 -6.45
CA TYR A 246 -7.55 15.44 -5.16
C TYR A 246 -6.89 16.30 -4.08
N SER A 247 -7.45 16.29 -2.87
CA SER A 247 -6.85 16.97 -1.73
C SER A 247 -5.60 16.24 -1.26
N ASP A 248 -4.62 16.99 -0.76
CA ASP A 248 -3.40 16.47 -0.12
C ASP A 248 -3.64 15.67 1.17
N CYS A 249 -4.81 15.78 1.81
CA CYS A 249 -5.18 14.98 2.97
C CYS A 249 -5.34 13.47 2.68
N TYR A 250 -5.40 13.11 1.39
CA TYR A 250 -5.38 11.73 0.92
C TYR A 250 -3.96 11.24 0.61
N ASP A 251 -2.95 12.09 0.71
CA ASP A 251 -1.57 11.68 0.43
C ASP A 251 -1.12 10.61 1.44
N PHE A 252 -0.38 9.63 0.94
CA PHE A 252 0.08 8.50 1.73
C PHE A 252 1.54 8.17 1.41
N TRP A 253 2.19 7.47 2.33
CA TRP A 253 3.59 7.10 2.21
C TRP A 253 3.73 5.62 1.89
N VAL A 254 4.67 5.30 1.02
CA VAL A 254 5.11 3.92 0.77
C VAL A 254 6.63 3.85 0.67
N ASN A 255 7.20 2.67 0.89
CA ASN A 255 8.58 2.41 0.51
C ASN A 255 8.72 2.36 -1.02
N SER A 256 9.90 2.73 -1.54
CA SER A 256 10.14 2.75 -2.99
C SER A 256 10.10 1.36 -3.66
N ASN A 257 10.16 0.29 -2.87
CA ASN A 257 10.01 -1.10 -3.30
C ASN A 257 8.59 -1.65 -3.06
N SER A 258 7.59 -0.78 -2.86
CA SER A 258 6.23 -1.24 -2.59
C SER A 258 5.68 -2.12 -3.73
N PRO A 259 5.03 -3.24 -3.41
CA PRO A 259 4.34 -4.07 -4.39
C PRO A 259 3.06 -3.41 -4.95
N ASP A 260 2.62 -2.30 -4.35
CA ASP A 260 1.34 -1.64 -4.62
C ASP A 260 1.45 -0.43 -5.57
N ILE A 261 2.64 -0.22 -6.14
CA ILE A 261 2.89 0.81 -7.15
C ILE A 261 3.37 0.19 -8.46
N HIS A 262 2.94 0.78 -9.56
CA HIS A 262 3.14 0.26 -10.90
C HIS A 262 3.53 1.38 -11.89
N PRO A 263 4.31 1.07 -12.93
CA PRO A 263 4.63 2.06 -13.94
C PRO A 263 3.38 2.45 -14.74
N VAL A 264 3.41 3.64 -15.33
CA VAL A 264 2.39 4.11 -16.26
C VAL A 264 2.14 3.09 -17.39
N GLY A 265 0.85 2.81 -17.64
CA GLY A 265 0.36 1.85 -18.62
C GLY A 265 0.27 0.42 -18.10
N TRP A 266 0.46 0.19 -16.80
CA TRP A 266 0.37 -1.16 -16.23
C TRP A 266 -1.07 -1.66 -16.19
N CYS A 267 -2.03 -0.83 -15.76
CA CYS A 267 -3.45 -1.17 -15.70
C CYS A 267 -3.97 -1.59 -17.09
N GLU A 268 -3.69 -0.78 -18.12
CA GLU A 268 -4.05 -1.09 -19.51
C GLU A 268 -3.43 -2.41 -19.99
N LYS A 269 -2.14 -2.65 -19.69
CA LYS A 269 -1.44 -3.88 -20.07
C LYS A 269 -2.01 -5.14 -19.39
N THR A 270 -2.51 -4.99 -18.17
CA THR A 270 -2.95 -6.11 -17.32
C THR A 270 -4.46 -6.28 -17.28
N GLY A 271 -5.22 -5.36 -17.90
CA GLY A 271 -6.68 -5.38 -17.91
C GLY A 271 -7.35 -4.82 -16.65
N HIS A 272 -6.58 -4.19 -15.74
CA HIS A 272 -7.14 -3.55 -14.56
C HIS A 272 -7.76 -2.19 -14.89
N LYS A 273 -8.79 -1.81 -14.14
CA LYS A 273 -9.41 -0.50 -14.23
C LYS A 273 -8.54 0.56 -13.55
N LEU A 274 -8.12 1.57 -14.32
CA LEU A 274 -7.46 2.75 -13.79
C LEU A 274 -8.49 3.85 -13.53
N HIS A 275 -8.54 4.34 -12.30
CA HIS A 275 -9.37 5.48 -11.93
C HIS A 275 -8.67 6.80 -12.33
N PRO A 276 -9.35 7.64 -13.13
CA PRO A 276 -8.75 8.86 -13.63
C PRO A 276 -8.66 9.95 -12.56
N PRO A 277 -7.82 10.99 -12.78
CA PRO A 277 -7.75 12.16 -11.91
C PRO A 277 -9.11 12.84 -11.73
N LYS A 278 -9.29 13.56 -10.62
CA LYS A 278 -10.57 14.23 -10.29
C LYS A 278 -11.11 15.07 -11.46
N GLY A 279 -12.38 14.86 -11.79
CA GLY A 279 -13.10 15.64 -12.81
C GLY A 279 -12.81 15.22 -14.25
N MET A 280 -12.13 14.10 -14.47
CA MET A 280 -12.07 13.43 -15.77
C MET A 280 -12.95 12.19 -15.75
N LYS A 281 -13.60 11.87 -16.87
CA LYS A 281 -14.34 10.61 -17.01
C LYS A 281 -13.42 9.48 -17.46
N ASP A 282 -13.82 8.24 -17.17
CA ASP A 282 -13.05 7.03 -17.51
C ASP A 282 -12.76 6.97 -19.03
N GLU A 283 -13.74 7.31 -19.87
CA GLU A 283 -13.62 7.24 -21.33
C GLU A 283 -12.76 8.37 -21.92
N GLU A 284 -12.56 9.45 -21.16
CA GLU A 284 -11.79 10.62 -21.58
C GLU A 284 -10.31 10.50 -21.22
N PHE A 285 -9.97 9.64 -20.26
CA PHE A 285 -8.61 9.51 -19.78
C PHE A 285 -7.75 8.61 -20.67
N SER A 286 -6.63 9.15 -21.13
CA SER A 286 -5.54 8.39 -21.72
C SER A 286 -4.22 8.93 -21.20
N TRP A 287 -3.33 8.04 -20.75
CA TRP A 287 -1.97 8.43 -20.37
C TRP A 287 -1.26 9.20 -21.46
N SER A 288 -1.44 8.81 -22.73
CA SER A 288 -0.78 9.46 -23.85
C SER A 288 -1.16 10.94 -24.00
N SER A 289 -2.45 11.27 -23.90
CA SER A 289 -2.97 12.63 -23.95
C SER A 289 -2.65 13.39 -22.66
N TYR A 290 -2.81 12.74 -21.51
CA TYR A 290 -2.57 13.33 -20.21
C TYR A 290 -1.11 13.76 -20.05
N ILE A 291 -0.16 12.91 -20.46
CA ILE A 291 1.28 13.19 -20.42
C ILE A 291 1.64 14.36 -21.32
N LYS A 292 1.15 14.35 -22.56
CA LYS A 292 1.44 15.42 -23.54
C LYS A 292 0.89 16.76 -23.10
N LEU A 293 -0.37 16.81 -22.66
CA LEU A 293 -1.05 18.06 -22.29
C LEU A 293 -0.41 18.72 -21.06
N ASN A 294 0.00 17.90 -20.08
CA ASN A 294 0.52 18.38 -18.80
C ASN A 294 2.06 18.36 -18.71
N LYS A 295 2.76 17.98 -19.80
CA LYS A 295 4.24 17.85 -19.85
C LYS A 295 4.79 16.99 -18.71
N ILE A 296 4.15 15.84 -18.48
CA ILE A 296 4.39 14.97 -17.33
C ILE A 296 5.69 14.17 -17.53
N GLN A 297 6.47 14.06 -16.46
CA GLN A 297 7.49 13.03 -16.34
C GLN A 297 6.90 11.78 -15.69
N THR A 298 7.04 10.62 -16.33
CA THR A 298 6.62 9.33 -15.75
C THR A 298 7.79 8.68 -14.99
N ALA A 299 7.47 7.91 -13.97
CA ALA A 299 8.47 7.10 -13.26
C ALA A 299 8.99 5.99 -14.21
N PRO A 300 10.32 5.85 -14.40
CA PRO A 300 10.89 4.81 -15.24
C PRO A 300 10.52 3.40 -14.76
N LYS A 301 10.19 2.50 -15.70
CA LYS A 301 9.82 1.10 -15.41
C LYS A 301 10.86 0.35 -14.57
N ALA A 302 12.15 0.68 -14.71
CA ALA A 302 13.25 0.05 -13.96
C ALA A 302 13.24 0.35 -12.45
N LEU A 303 12.45 1.32 -11.98
CA LEU A 303 12.32 1.62 -10.55
C LEU A 303 11.37 0.67 -9.82
N PHE A 304 10.54 -0.09 -10.54
CA PHE A 304 9.51 -0.94 -9.97
C PHE A 304 10.02 -2.39 -9.86
N GLN A 305 10.05 -2.95 -8.65
CA GLN A 305 10.58 -4.29 -8.38
C GLN A 305 9.63 -5.42 -8.82
N ASN A 306 8.35 -5.09 -9.03
CA ASN A 306 7.25 -6.05 -9.21
C ASN A 306 7.22 -6.69 -10.60
N GLN A 307 8.21 -6.45 -11.47
CA GLN A 307 8.15 -6.89 -12.87
C GLN A 307 8.71 -8.30 -13.12
N ASN A 308 9.47 -8.87 -12.18
CA ASN A 308 10.22 -10.11 -12.39
C ASN A 308 10.02 -11.14 -11.27
N MET A 309 8.88 -11.12 -10.57
CA MET A 309 8.59 -12.17 -9.59
C MET A 309 8.21 -13.46 -10.31
N THR A 310 8.96 -14.53 -10.04
CA THR A 310 8.58 -15.88 -10.48
C THR A 310 7.24 -16.24 -9.86
N VAL A 311 6.20 -16.29 -10.69
CA VAL A 311 4.85 -16.69 -10.26
C VAL A 311 4.93 -18.15 -9.84
N THR A 312 4.91 -18.40 -8.54
CA THR A 312 4.71 -19.76 -8.02
C THR A 312 3.28 -20.15 -8.36
N PRO A 313 3.02 -21.29 -9.03
CA PRO A 313 1.67 -21.71 -9.35
C PRO A 313 0.81 -21.79 -8.09
N SER A 314 -0.06 -20.79 -7.93
CA SER A 314 -1.01 -20.74 -6.83
C SER A 314 -2.21 -21.63 -7.17
N GLY A 315 -2.84 -22.22 -6.14
CA GLY A 315 -4.14 -22.89 -6.30
C GLY A 315 -5.32 -21.91 -6.28
N PHE A 316 -5.08 -20.63 -6.00
CA PHE A 316 -6.08 -19.57 -5.97
C PHE A 316 -6.40 -19.04 -7.38
N ARG A 317 -7.66 -18.67 -7.61
CA ARG A 317 -8.15 -18.03 -8.84
C ARG A 317 -9.18 -16.97 -8.48
N VAL A 318 -9.29 -15.93 -9.29
CA VAL A 318 -10.38 -14.95 -9.22
C VAL A 318 -11.73 -15.67 -9.27
N GLY A 319 -12.67 -15.24 -8.44
CA GLY A 319 -14.00 -15.82 -8.25
C GLY A 319 -14.06 -16.96 -7.23
N MET A 320 -12.92 -17.46 -6.72
CA MET A 320 -12.93 -18.46 -5.65
C MET A 320 -13.35 -17.84 -4.32
N LYS A 321 -14.11 -18.59 -3.52
CA LYS A 321 -14.57 -18.16 -2.19
C LYS A 321 -13.77 -18.79 -1.06
N LEU A 322 -13.65 -18.05 0.03
CA LEU A 322 -12.90 -18.44 1.24
C LEU A 322 -13.48 -17.77 2.48
N GLU A 323 -12.93 -18.11 3.65
CA GLU A 323 -13.22 -17.45 4.91
C GLU A 323 -12.08 -16.49 5.26
N ALA A 324 -12.36 -15.24 5.58
CA ALA A 324 -11.34 -14.22 5.82
C ALA A 324 -11.59 -13.43 7.12
N ILE A 325 -10.52 -13.09 7.84
CA ILE A 325 -10.56 -12.17 8.97
C ILE A 325 -10.67 -10.74 8.44
N ASP A 326 -11.62 -9.96 8.96
CA ASP A 326 -11.69 -8.51 8.75
C ASP A 326 -10.54 -7.83 9.51
N LYS A 327 -9.57 -7.25 8.78
CA LYS A 327 -8.43 -6.56 9.40
C LYS A 327 -8.84 -5.31 10.20
N LYS A 328 -9.95 -4.66 9.84
CA LYS A 328 -10.49 -3.51 10.59
C LYS A 328 -11.18 -3.99 11.87
N ASN A 329 -11.77 -5.18 11.85
CA ASN A 329 -12.42 -5.80 13.01
C ASN A 329 -12.01 -7.27 13.18
N PRO A 330 -10.81 -7.56 13.74
CA PRO A 330 -10.23 -8.92 13.77
C PRO A 330 -11.02 -9.98 14.54
N SER A 331 -12.13 -9.61 15.17
CA SER A 331 -13.06 -10.54 15.82
C SER A 331 -13.99 -11.24 14.82
N PHE A 332 -14.16 -10.69 13.62
CA PHE A 332 -15.01 -11.26 12.59
C PHE A 332 -14.21 -12.08 11.60
N ILE A 333 -14.70 -13.30 11.34
CA ILE A 333 -14.30 -14.12 10.19
C ILE A 333 -15.52 -14.15 9.28
N CYS A 334 -15.35 -13.78 8.03
CA CYS A 334 -16.44 -13.50 7.11
C CYS A 334 -16.32 -14.34 5.84
N VAL A 335 -17.46 -14.51 5.17
CA VAL A 335 -17.52 -14.99 3.79
C VAL A 335 -16.82 -13.97 2.88
N ALA A 336 -15.88 -14.45 2.06
CA ALA A 336 -15.09 -13.61 1.18
C ALA A 336 -14.82 -14.27 -0.18
N THR A 337 -14.47 -13.44 -1.16
CA THR A 337 -14.17 -13.82 -2.54
C THR A 337 -12.83 -13.24 -2.96
N ILE A 338 -12.10 -14.00 -3.78
CA ILE A 338 -10.91 -13.50 -4.48
C ILE A 338 -11.36 -12.69 -5.69
N THR A 339 -11.18 -11.38 -5.66
CA THR A 339 -11.65 -10.47 -6.73
C THR A 339 -10.57 -10.08 -7.71
N ASP A 340 -9.30 -10.14 -7.31
CA ASP A 340 -8.16 -9.78 -8.17
C ASP A 340 -6.90 -10.59 -7.85
N MET A 341 -5.97 -10.68 -8.79
CA MET A 341 -4.69 -11.38 -8.65
C MET A 341 -3.57 -10.63 -9.37
N VAL A 342 -2.53 -10.27 -8.61
CA VAL A 342 -1.32 -9.60 -9.12
C VAL A 342 -0.09 -10.34 -8.60
N ASP A 343 0.70 -10.87 -9.52
CA ASP A 343 1.88 -11.69 -9.26
C ASP A 343 1.57 -12.91 -8.35
N SER A 344 2.07 -12.91 -7.12
CA SER A 344 1.84 -13.95 -6.11
C SER A 344 0.77 -13.57 -5.08
N ARG A 345 0.23 -12.36 -5.17
CA ARG A 345 -0.77 -11.81 -4.27
C ARG A 345 -2.15 -11.85 -4.89
N PHE A 346 -3.15 -11.82 -4.04
CA PHE A 346 -4.54 -11.75 -4.44
C PHE A 346 -5.33 -10.85 -3.51
N LEU A 347 -6.35 -10.22 -4.06
CA LEU A 347 -7.24 -9.32 -3.35
C LEU A 347 -8.38 -10.13 -2.73
N VAL A 348 -8.54 -10.01 -1.42
CA VAL A 348 -9.66 -10.57 -0.67
C VAL A 348 -10.72 -9.49 -0.55
N HIS A 349 -11.92 -9.80 -1.03
CA HIS A 349 -13.12 -8.97 -0.91
C HIS A 349 -14.15 -9.65 -0.02
N PHE A 350 -14.84 -8.87 0.82
CA PHE A 350 -15.90 -9.38 1.67
C PHE A 350 -17.26 -9.29 0.97
N ASP A 351 -17.89 -10.44 0.72
CA ASP A 351 -19.10 -10.51 -0.10
C ASP A 351 -20.22 -9.60 0.44
N ASN A 352 -20.72 -8.71 -0.42
CA ASN A 352 -21.75 -7.71 -0.13
C ASN A 352 -21.34 -6.63 0.90
N TRP A 353 -20.04 -6.46 1.14
CA TRP A 353 -19.48 -5.32 1.88
C TRP A 353 -18.92 -4.28 0.91
N ASP A 354 -18.58 -3.13 1.47
CA ASP A 354 -17.85 -2.08 0.77
C ASP A 354 -16.39 -2.50 0.52
N GLU A 355 -15.84 -2.08 -0.63
CA GLU A 355 -14.48 -2.45 -1.06
C GLU A 355 -13.37 -1.87 -0.17
N SER A 356 -13.67 -0.89 0.70
CA SER A 356 -12.68 -0.38 1.66
C SER A 356 -12.24 -1.42 2.69
N TYR A 357 -12.98 -2.53 2.85
CA TYR A 357 -12.58 -3.65 3.72
C TYR A 357 -11.63 -4.63 3.02
N ASP A 358 -11.49 -4.52 1.70
CA ASP A 358 -10.64 -5.42 0.92
C ASP A 358 -9.19 -5.30 1.37
N TYR A 359 -8.43 -6.38 1.17
CA TYR A 359 -6.98 -6.31 1.37
C TYR A 359 -6.23 -7.31 0.50
N TRP A 360 -5.03 -6.90 0.08
CA TRP A 360 -4.09 -7.77 -0.61
C TRP A 360 -3.41 -8.72 0.37
N CYS A 361 -3.29 -9.99 -0.01
CA CYS A 361 -2.51 -10.96 0.74
C CYS A 361 -1.93 -12.05 -0.18
N ASP A 362 -1.16 -12.98 0.41
CA ASP A 362 -0.63 -14.15 -0.29
C ASP A 362 -1.12 -15.45 0.37
N ALA A 363 -0.76 -16.58 -0.24
CA ALA A 363 -1.20 -17.91 0.20
C ALA A 363 -0.80 -18.29 1.64
N THR A 364 0.18 -17.60 2.22
CA THR A 364 0.63 -17.80 3.61
C THR A 364 -0.11 -16.92 4.62
N SER A 365 -0.97 -16.01 4.18
CA SER A 365 -1.66 -15.08 5.08
C SER A 365 -2.38 -15.81 6.22
N PRO A 366 -2.17 -15.42 7.49
CA PRO A 366 -2.85 -16.03 8.63
C PRO A 366 -4.31 -15.57 8.76
N TYR A 367 -4.73 -14.65 7.90
CA TYR A 367 -6.04 -14.01 7.90
C TYR A 367 -7.04 -14.67 6.95
N ILE A 368 -6.64 -15.73 6.25
CA ILE A 368 -7.48 -16.43 5.30
C ILE A 368 -7.54 -17.92 5.65
N HIS A 369 -8.70 -18.51 5.41
CA HIS A 369 -8.98 -19.90 5.72
C HIS A 369 -9.82 -20.54 4.60
N PRO A 370 -9.68 -21.87 4.37
CA PRO A 370 -10.55 -22.56 3.44
C PRO A 370 -12.00 -22.54 3.94
N VAL A 371 -12.93 -22.67 2.98
CA VAL A 371 -14.36 -22.86 3.26
C VAL A 371 -14.57 -24.00 4.25
N GLY A 372 -15.33 -23.75 5.32
CA GLY A 372 -15.64 -24.71 6.38
C GLY A 372 -14.78 -24.58 7.64
N TRP A 373 -13.71 -23.78 7.61
CA TRP A 373 -12.78 -23.65 8.74
C TRP A 373 -13.45 -23.16 10.04
N CYS A 374 -14.36 -22.19 9.97
CA CYS A 374 -15.10 -21.72 11.14
C CYS A 374 -15.92 -22.84 11.78
N GLN A 375 -16.59 -23.67 10.96
CA GLN A 375 -17.39 -24.80 11.44
C GLN A 375 -16.51 -25.84 12.15
N GLU A 376 -15.35 -26.16 11.57
CA GLU A 376 -14.39 -27.13 12.14
C GLU A 376 -13.76 -26.63 13.46
N ASN A 377 -13.58 -25.32 13.61
CA ASN A 377 -12.91 -24.71 14.76
C ASN A 377 -13.89 -24.12 15.79
N GLY A 378 -15.20 -24.34 15.64
CA GLY A 378 -16.22 -23.83 16.56
C GLY A 378 -16.27 -22.29 16.62
N ARG A 379 -15.97 -21.62 15.51
CA ARG A 379 -16.00 -20.16 15.36
C ARG A 379 -17.26 -19.74 14.61
N THR A 380 -17.73 -18.53 14.89
CA THR A 380 -18.88 -17.95 14.20
C THR A 380 -18.43 -17.34 12.88
N LEU A 381 -18.99 -17.84 11.77
CA LEU A 381 -18.83 -17.24 10.45
C LEU A 381 -19.84 -16.10 10.27
N THR A 382 -19.34 -14.93 9.89
CA THR A 382 -20.15 -13.78 9.47
C THR A 382 -20.57 -13.95 8.01
N THR A 383 -21.87 -14.04 7.77
CA THR A 383 -22.45 -14.19 6.44
C THR A 383 -22.48 -12.85 5.68
N PRO A 384 -22.65 -12.87 4.34
CA PRO A 384 -22.84 -11.64 3.57
C PRO A 384 -24.03 -10.80 4.08
N PRO A 385 -23.91 -9.46 4.14
CA PRO A 385 -25.01 -8.58 4.48
C PRO A 385 -26.23 -8.82 3.57
N GLY A 386 -27.41 -8.91 4.19
CA GLY A 386 -28.66 -9.18 3.47
C GLY A 386 -28.93 -10.65 3.14
N TYR A 387 -28.08 -11.59 3.56
CA TYR A 387 -28.34 -13.02 3.36
C TYR A 387 -29.61 -13.46 4.14
N PRO A 388 -30.63 -14.07 3.48
CA PRO A 388 -31.94 -14.30 4.10
C PRO A 388 -31.95 -15.24 5.31
N ASP A 389 -31.07 -16.25 5.35
CA ASP A 389 -31.02 -17.24 6.44
C ASP A 389 -29.62 -17.29 7.06
N VAL A 390 -29.30 -16.25 7.84
CA VAL A 390 -28.01 -16.13 8.54
C VAL A 390 -27.77 -17.29 9.51
N LYS A 391 -28.82 -17.82 10.13
CA LYS A 391 -28.70 -18.87 11.16
C LYS A 391 -28.42 -20.25 10.56
N ASN A 392 -28.91 -20.52 9.35
CA ASN A 392 -28.67 -21.77 8.64
C ASN A 392 -27.85 -21.55 7.36
N PHE A 393 -26.92 -20.60 7.38
CA PHE A 393 -26.01 -20.41 6.26
C PHE A 393 -25.27 -21.72 5.94
N SER A 394 -25.30 -22.12 4.67
CA SER A 394 -24.63 -23.30 4.16
C SER A 394 -23.72 -22.90 3.00
N TRP A 395 -22.44 -23.20 3.14
CA TRP A 395 -21.46 -22.97 2.09
C TRP A 395 -21.83 -23.70 0.79
N GLU A 396 -22.35 -24.92 0.87
CA GLU A 396 -22.78 -25.69 -0.30
C GLU A 396 -23.88 -24.97 -1.08
N LYS A 397 -24.90 -24.48 -0.36
CA LYS A 397 -26.00 -23.72 -0.95
C LYS A 397 -25.51 -22.40 -1.53
N TYR A 398 -24.68 -21.67 -0.78
CA TYR A 398 -24.17 -20.37 -1.22
C TYR A 398 -23.28 -20.49 -2.46
N LEU A 399 -22.37 -21.47 -2.50
CA LEU A 399 -21.52 -21.74 -3.67
C LEU A 399 -22.35 -22.11 -4.92
N ALA A 400 -23.43 -22.87 -4.74
CA ALA A 400 -24.35 -23.20 -5.82
C ALA A 400 -25.15 -21.96 -6.30
N GLU A 401 -25.64 -21.13 -5.37
CA GLU A 401 -26.37 -19.89 -5.67
C GLU A 401 -25.51 -18.88 -6.44
N THR A 402 -24.23 -18.76 -6.10
CA THR A 402 -23.31 -17.82 -6.75
C THR A 402 -22.53 -18.42 -7.91
N ASN A 403 -22.77 -19.70 -8.26
CA ASN A 403 -22.01 -20.45 -9.26
C ASN A 403 -20.48 -20.28 -9.08
N SER A 404 -20.01 -20.41 -7.84
CA SER A 404 -18.61 -20.17 -7.47
C SER A 404 -17.96 -21.44 -6.92
N LEU A 405 -16.63 -21.46 -6.92
CA LEU A 405 -15.85 -22.56 -6.38
C LEU A 405 -15.17 -22.15 -5.06
N PRO A 406 -15.04 -23.05 -4.08
CA PRO A 406 -14.23 -22.76 -2.91
C PRO A 406 -12.75 -22.77 -3.30
N ALA A 407 -11.97 -21.88 -2.69
CA ALA A 407 -10.52 -21.95 -2.79
C ALA A 407 -10.03 -23.30 -2.22
N PRO A 408 -9.21 -24.07 -2.95
CA PRO A 408 -8.88 -25.43 -2.54
C PRO A 408 -7.97 -25.40 -1.29
N ALA A 409 -8.30 -26.18 -0.26
CA ALA A 409 -7.56 -26.20 1.01
C ALA A 409 -6.03 -26.37 0.86
N ARG A 410 -5.57 -27.14 -0.14
CA ARG A 410 -4.15 -27.32 -0.47
C ARG A 410 -3.41 -26.06 -0.94
N ALA A 411 -4.14 -25.03 -1.38
CA ALA A 411 -3.59 -23.74 -1.80
C ALA A 411 -3.12 -22.91 -0.62
N PHE A 412 -3.80 -23.01 0.52
CA PHE A 412 -3.44 -22.32 1.77
C PHE A 412 -2.14 -22.89 2.33
N LYS A 413 -1.24 -22.00 2.75
CA LYS A 413 0.06 -22.33 3.31
C LYS A 413 0.16 -21.79 4.72
N VAL A 414 0.81 -22.55 5.60
CA VAL A 414 1.02 -22.11 6.98
C VAL A 414 2.18 -21.12 7.03
N LYS A 415 1.94 -19.93 7.56
CA LYS A 415 3.00 -18.98 7.90
C LYS A 415 3.62 -19.36 9.25
N PRO A 416 4.95 -19.61 9.30
CA PRO A 416 5.62 -19.83 10.57
C PRO A 416 5.47 -18.60 11.48
N PRO A 417 5.30 -18.79 12.81
CA PRO A 417 5.33 -17.70 13.76
C PRO A 417 6.63 -16.91 13.69
N HIS A 418 6.57 -15.62 13.96
CA HIS A 418 7.78 -14.80 13.99
C HIS A 418 8.62 -15.10 15.24
N SER A 419 9.90 -14.68 15.23
CA SER A 419 10.81 -14.88 16.39
C SER A 419 11.23 -13.58 17.09
N PHE A 420 10.48 -12.49 16.92
CA PHE A 420 10.64 -11.29 17.74
C PHE A 420 10.37 -11.60 19.21
N GLN A 421 11.11 -10.92 20.09
CA GLN A 421 10.98 -11.07 21.54
C GLN A 421 10.63 -9.73 22.18
N LEU A 422 10.03 -9.81 23.37
CA LEU A 422 9.76 -8.65 24.20
C LEU A 422 11.05 -7.86 24.46
N ASN A 423 10.91 -6.53 24.55
CA ASN A 423 11.96 -5.56 24.80
C ASN A 423 13.01 -5.40 23.68
N MET A 424 12.86 -6.11 22.55
CA MET A 424 13.68 -5.82 21.37
C MET A 424 13.36 -4.43 20.83
N LYS A 425 14.41 -3.69 20.46
CA LYS A 425 14.30 -2.34 19.87
C LYS A 425 14.38 -2.36 18.35
N LEU A 426 13.61 -1.48 17.70
CA LEU A 426 13.50 -1.39 16.25
C LEU A 426 13.07 0.01 15.81
N GLU A 427 12.98 0.24 14.50
CA GLU A 427 12.49 1.48 13.89
C GLU A 427 11.11 1.24 13.27
N VAL A 428 10.13 2.09 13.55
CA VAL A 428 8.76 1.96 13.02
C VAL A 428 8.19 3.28 12.56
N VAL A 429 7.46 3.27 11.45
CA VAL A 429 6.66 4.41 10.97
C VAL A 429 5.57 4.76 11.98
N ASP A 430 5.42 6.04 12.30
CA ASP A 430 4.35 6.53 13.16
C ASP A 430 3.00 6.51 12.41
N LYS A 431 2.09 5.63 12.81
CA LYS A 431 0.75 5.53 12.19
C LYS A 431 -0.08 6.82 12.25
N ARG A 432 0.18 7.72 13.21
CA ARG A 432 -0.55 9.00 13.37
C ARG A 432 0.09 10.11 12.53
N ASN A 433 1.39 10.02 12.28
CA ASN A 433 2.09 10.88 11.36
C ASN A 433 3.07 10.05 10.49
N PRO A 434 2.58 9.49 9.36
CA PRO A 434 3.37 8.57 8.56
C PRO A 434 4.65 9.17 7.95
N ALA A 435 4.86 10.49 8.00
CA ALA A 435 6.14 11.08 7.62
C ALA A 435 7.28 10.76 8.61
N LEU A 436 6.95 10.34 9.83
CA LEU A 436 7.92 10.10 10.90
C LEU A 436 8.23 8.60 11.05
N ILE A 437 9.50 8.30 11.31
CA ILE A 437 9.94 7.00 11.82
C ILE A 437 10.51 7.23 13.21
N ARG A 438 10.16 6.36 14.15
CA ARG A 438 10.52 6.49 15.57
C ARG A 438 11.30 5.28 16.07
N VAL A 439 12.09 5.53 17.09
CA VAL A 439 12.66 4.50 17.96
C VAL A 439 11.52 3.83 18.72
N ALA A 440 11.47 2.51 18.67
CA ALA A 440 10.37 1.75 19.23
C ALA A 440 10.83 0.44 19.89
N THR A 441 9.99 -0.07 20.79
CA THR A 441 10.21 -1.30 21.55
C THR A 441 9.03 -2.27 21.35
N VAL A 442 9.33 -3.56 21.21
CA VAL A 442 8.31 -4.62 21.20
C VAL A 442 7.83 -4.87 22.64
N VAL A 443 6.58 -4.53 22.94
CA VAL A 443 6.00 -4.68 24.29
C VAL A 443 5.07 -5.89 24.41
N HIS A 444 4.58 -6.42 23.29
CA HIS A 444 3.84 -7.68 23.26
C HIS A 444 3.97 -8.35 21.88
N THR A 445 3.62 -9.64 21.82
CA THR A 445 3.72 -10.49 20.62
C THR A 445 2.60 -11.51 20.63
N ASP A 446 2.03 -11.79 19.47
CA ASP A 446 1.33 -13.04 19.18
C ASP A 446 2.12 -13.83 18.11
N ASP A 447 1.52 -14.80 17.42
CA ASP A 447 2.24 -15.60 16.41
C ASP A 447 2.64 -14.77 15.17
N HIS A 448 1.90 -13.71 14.85
CA HIS A 448 2.00 -13.02 13.56
C HIS A 448 2.08 -11.50 13.67
N ARG A 449 1.90 -10.93 14.87
CA ARG A 449 1.86 -9.49 15.13
C ARG A 449 2.71 -9.11 16.33
N LEU A 450 3.19 -7.87 16.28
CA LEU A 450 3.93 -7.21 17.35
C LEU A 450 3.07 -6.09 17.91
N ARG A 451 3.08 -5.91 19.22
CA ARG A 451 2.61 -4.66 19.85
C ARG A 451 3.81 -3.74 20.05
N ILE A 452 3.76 -2.59 19.39
CA ILE A 452 4.85 -1.62 19.35
C ILE A 452 4.57 -0.47 20.30
N HIS A 453 5.60 -0.08 21.04
CA HIS A 453 5.66 1.09 21.90
C HIS A 453 6.67 2.09 21.35
N PHE A 454 6.33 3.38 21.33
CA PHE A 454 7.30 4.42 20.99
C PHE A 454 8.05 4.87 22.23
N ASP A 455 9.38 4.72 22.23
CA ASP A 455 10.19 4.96 23.41
C ASP A 455 10.03 6.42 23.89
N GLY A 456 9.67 6.59 25.17
CA GLY A 456 9.41 7.89 25.78
C GLY A 456 8.01 8.47 25.53
N TRP A 457 7.10 7.73 24.89
CA TRP A 457 5.67 8.08 24.79
C TRP A 457 4.85 7.30 25.83
N THR A 458 3.58 7.67 26.00
CA THR A 458 2.63 6.92 26.82
C THR A 458 2.13 5.67 26.08
N ASP A 459 1.69 4.67 26.82
CA ASP A 459 1.20 3.38 26.30
C ASP A 459 -0.13 3.48 25.51
N GLU A 460 -0.85 4.60 25.62
CA GLU A 460 -2.01 4.92 24.77
C GLU A 460 -1.65 5.05 23.27
N TYR A 461 -0.36 5.24 22.97
CA TYR A 461 0.15 5.26 21.60
C TYR A 461 0.49 3.87 21.08
N ASP A 462 0.53 2.85 21.94
CA ASP A 462 0.89 1.49 21.55
C ASP A 462 -0.14 0.88 20.61
N TYR A 463 0.33 0.05 19.68
CA TYR A 463 -0.56 -0.62 18.74
C TYR A 463 0.00 -1.92 18.20
N TRP A 464 -0.92 -2.78 17.76
CA TRP A 464 -0.60 -4.01 17.05
C TRP A 464 -0.31 -3.73 15.58
N ILE A 465 0.70 -4.41 15.05
CA ILE A 465 1.11 -4.36 13.65
C ILE A 465 1.59 -5.74 13.22
N ASP A 466 1.32 -6.13 11.98
CA ASP A 466 1.80 -7.39 11.40
C ASP A 466 3.34 -7.42 11.44
N ALA A 467 3.92 -8.53 11.89
CA ALA A 467 5.39 -8.64 12.04
C ALA A 467 6.13 -8.55 10.69
N ASP A 468 5.42 -8.77 9.59
CA ASP A 468 5.89 -8.63 8.22
C ASP A 468 5.36 -7.35 7.53
N SER A 469 4.86 -6.38 8.30
CA SER A 469 4.47 -5.06 7.76
C SER A 469 5.67 -4.33 7.14
N PRO A 470 5.51 -3.67 5.98
CA PRO A 470 6.61 -2.94 5.33
C PRO A 470 7.08 -1.71 6.13
N ASP A 471 6.39 -1.32 7.19
CA ASP A 471 6.65 -0.12 8.00
C ASP A 471 7.42 -0.40 9.30
N ILE A 472 7.91 -1.64 9.47
CA ILE A 472 8.77 -2.06 10.59
C ILE A 472 10.16 -2.39 10.05
N HIS A 473 11.19 -1.80 10.66
CA HIS A 473 12.56 -1.86 10.16
C HIS A 473 13.58 -2.17 11.26
N PRO A 474 14.73 -2.79 10.92
CA PRO A 474 15.82 -3.00 11.88
C PRO A 474 16.46 -1.67 12.28
N ALA A 475 17.03 -1.64 13.49
CA ALA A 475 17.81 -0.49 13.96
C ALA A 475 18.93 -0.11 12.97
N GLY A 476 19.00 1.17 12.62
CA GLY A 476 19.92 1.74 11.65
C GLY A 476 19.35 1.88 10.23
N TRP A 477 18.11 1.44 9.98
CA TRP A 477 17.49 1.54 8.65
C TRP A 477 17.40 2.99 8.18
N CYS A 478 16.88 3.91 9.00
CA CYS A 478 16.82 5.34 8.75
C CYS A 478 18.19 5.93 8.40
N ALA A 479 19.22 5.60 9.20
CA ALA A 479 20.58 6.08 8.96
C ALA A 479 21.15 5.57 7.63
N LYS A 480 20.86 4.31 7.27
CA LYS A 480 21.32 3.67 6.03
C LYS A 480 20.60 4.22 4.79
N THR A 481 19.32 4.54 4.92
CA THR A 481 18.47 5.00 3.81
C THR A 481 18.42 6.51 3.67
N GLY A 482 18.93 7.27 4.65
CA GLY A 482 18.87 8.73 4.66
C GLY A 482 17.51 9.28 5.11
N HIS A 483 16.70 8.49 5.82
CA HIS A 483 15.46 8.96 6.44
C HIS A 483 15.74 9.51 7.85
N PRO A 484 15.13 10.63 8.27
CA PRO A 484 15.25 11.12 9.64
C PRO A 484 14.63 10.14 10.64
N LEU A 485 15.38 9.79 11.69
CA LEU A 485 14.86 9.02 12.82
C LEU A 485 14.50 9.96 13.97
N GLN A 486 13.30 9.81 14.50
CA GLN A 486 12.87 10.53 15.70
C GLN A 486 13.41 9.79 16.94
N PRO A 487 14.30 10.41 17.73
CA PRO A 487 14.78 9.81 18.97
C PRO A 487 13.65 9.73 20.01
N PRO A 488 13.83 8.94 21.08
CA PRO A 488 12.89 8.92 22.21
C PRO A 488 12.64 10.33 22.75
N ILE A 489 11.39 10.61 23.15
CA ILE A 489 11.07 11.90 23.78
C ILE A 489 11.68 11.91 25.20
N SER A 490 12.36 13.00 25.56
CA SER A 490 12.83 13.20 26.93
C SER A 490 11.68 13.63 27.84
N GLU A 491 11.68 13.16 29.10
CA GLU A 491 10.65 13.46 30.11
C GLU A 491 10.34 14.96 30.26
N TYR A 492 11.33 15.84 30.04
CA TYR A 492 11.15 17.29 30.10
C TYR A 492 10.20 17.87 29.03
N ARG A 493 10.05 17.23 27.86
CA ARG A 493 9.13 17.69 26.80
C ARG A 493 7.68 17.25 27.02
N GLN A 494 7.42 16.28 27.90
CA GLN A 494 6.06 15.88 28.24
C GLN A 494 5.36 16.91 29.12
N ILE A 495 6.11 17.70 29.91
CA ILE A 495 5.55 18.71 30.81
C ILE A 495 5.05 19.95 30.05
N SER A 496 5.67 20.28 28.91
CA SER A 496 5.27 21.44 28.08
C SER A 496 4.02 21.22 27.21
N HIS A 497 3.42 20.04 27.25
CA HIS A 497 2.19 19.72 26.50
C HIS A 497 1.00 19.31 27.37
N LYS A 498 1.06 19.54 28.69
CA LYS A 498 -0.17 19.59 29.50
C LYS A 498 -0.79 20.99 29.35
N PRO A 499 -2.13 21.06 29.20
CA PRO A 499 -2.84 22.24 28.70
C PRO A 499 -2.69 23.49 29.55
#